data_AF-A0AAW4KXH5-F1
#
_entry.id   AF-A0AAW4KXH5-F1
#
_cell.length_a   1.000
_cell.length_b   1.000
_cell.length_c   1.000
_cell.angle_alpha   90.00
_cell.angle_beta   90.00
_cell.angle_gamma   90.00
#
_symmetry.space_group_name_H-M   'P 1'
#
loop_
_entity.id
_entity.type
_entity.pdbx_description
1 polymer ?
#
loop_
_entity_poly.entity_id
_entity_poly.type
_entity_poly.pdbx_seq_one_letter_code
_entity_poly.pdbx_strand_id
1 'polypeptide(L)'
;EPAKPSTVGLTRMQGELTAVDGKLLFQPCGDQRSYVVNDTGGTSVLQEAASLAGQQGMLFADLRGKFSGVASGTQGSVDLQQLYRVERSTS
;
A
#
# COMPACT_ATOMS: atom_id res chain seq x y z
N GLU A 1 -0.87 25.47 16.54
CA GLU A 1 -1.30 24.30 15.75
C GLU A 1 -0.08 23.41 15.53
N PRO A 2 -0.14 22.08 15.74
CA PRO A 2 0.96 21.20 15.36
C PRO A 2 1.17 21.30 13.84
N ALA A 3 2.42 21.39 13.38
CA ALA A 3 2.71 21.43 11.96
C ALA A 3 2.22 20.12 11.30
N LYS A 4 1.45 20.24 10.22
CA LYS A 4 1.05 19.08 9.41
C LYS A 4 2.33 18.38 8.92
N PRO A 5 2.41 17.04 8.98
CA PRO A 5 3.56 16.30 8.45
C PRO A 5 3.80 16.70 6.99
N SER A 6 5.06 16.99 6.65
CA SER A 6 5.43 17.31 5.27
C SER A 6 5.16 16.12 4.36
N THR A 7 4.60 16.39 3.18
CA THR A 7 4.33 15.36 2.15
C THR A 7 5.36 15.41 1.02
N VAL A 8 6.42 16.21 1.17
CA VAL A 8 7.47 16.36 0.15
C VAL A 8 8.12 15.00 -0.10
N GLY A 9 8.22 14.62 -1.38
CA GLY A 9 8.81 13.34 -1.78
C GLY A 9 7.91 12.11 -1.58
N LEU A 10 6.66 12.30 -1.15
CA LEU A 10 5.67 11.23 -1.04
C LEU A 10 4.69 11.27 -2.22
N THR A 11 4.36 10.11 -2.76
CA THR A 11 3.37 9.94 -3.83
C THR A 11 2.12 9.28 -3.26
N ARG A 12 0.94 9.74 -3.66
CA ARG A 12 -0.34 9.07 -3.36
C ARG A 12 -0.73 8.20 -4.56
N MET A 13 -1.07 6.95 -4.32
CA MET A 13 -1.55 6.02 -5.35
C MET A 13 -2.72 5.19 -4.84
N GLN A 14 -3.55 4.73 -5.77
CA GLN A 14 -4.65 3.81 -5.54
C GLN A 14 -4.39 2.52 -6.31
N GLY A 15 -4.77 1.40 -5.74
CA GLY A 15 -4.40 0.10 -6.30
C GLY A 15 -4.91 -1.08 -5.51
N GLU A 16 -4.63 -2.27 -6.03
CA GLU A 16 -4.91 -3.53 -5.36
C GLU A 16 -3.90 -3.76 -4.24
N LEU A 17 -4.39 -4.34 -3.15
CA LEU A 17 -3.61 -4.69 -1.97
C LEU A 17 -3.86 -6.18 -1.67
N THR A 18 -2.80 -6.97 -1.73
CA THR A 18 -2.86 -8.43 -1.55
C THR A 18 -1.93 -8.87 -0.43
N ALA A 19 -2.39 -9.78 0.42
CA ALA A 19 -1.55 -10.41 1.43
C ALA A 19 -0.87 -11.67 0.87
N VAL A 20 0.46 -11.71 0.88
CA VAL A 20 1.28 -12.86 0.44
C VAL A 20 2.41 -13.06 1.44
N ASP A 21 2.55 -14.29 1.98
CA ASP A 21 3.61 -14.67 2.93
C ASP A 21 3.77 -13.70 4.13
N GLY A 22 2.63 -13.24 4.68
CA GLY A 22 2.61 -12.30 5.81
C GLY A 22 3.03 -10.87 5.47
N LYS A 23 3.21 -10.56 4.18
CA LYS A 23 3.48 -9.21 3.67
C LYS A 23 2.32 -8.71 2.83
N LEU A 24 2.28 -7.40 2.65
CA LEU A 24 1.37 -6.76 1.71
C LEU A 24 2.09 -6.38 0.43
N LEU A 25 1.47 -6.72 -0.70
CA LEU A 25 1.84 -6.26 -2.02
C LEU A 25 0.80 -5.27 -2.50
N PHE A 26 1.26 -4.09 -2.91
CA PHE A 26 0.44 -3.06 -3.51
C PHE A 26 0.72 -2.96 -5.01
N GLN A 27 -0.32 -3.08 -5.84
CA GLN A 27 -0.22 -2.89 -7.28
C GLN A 27 -1.05 -1.67 -7.70
N PRO A 28 -0.42 -0.57 -8.16
CA PRO A 28 -1.15 0.62 -8.59
C PRO A 28 -2.06 0.33 -9.78
N CYS A 29 -3.23 0.97 -9.81
CA CYS A 29 -4.11 0.90 -10.97
C CYS A 29 -3.40 1.41 -12.23
N GLY A 30 -3.39 0.61 -13.30
CA GLY A 30 -2.75 0.97 -14.57
C GLY A 30 -1.24 0.73 -14.64
N ASP A 31 -0.65 0.08 -13.62
CA ASP A 31 0.75 -0.35 -13.62
C ASP A 31 0.84 -1.86 -13.34
N GLN A 32 1.80 -2.54 -13.98
CA GLN A 32 2.07 -3.95 -13.72
C GLN A 32 3.08 -4.18 -12.60
N ARG A 33 3.69 -3.10 -12.09
CA ARG A 33 4.65 -3.19 -10.98
C ARG A 33 3.93 -3.39 -9.65
N SER A 34 4.40 -4.36 -8.88
CA SER A 34 3.99 -4.56 -7.49
C SER A 34 5.00 -3.93 -6.54
N TYR A 35 4.54 -3.43 -5.40
CA TYR A 35 5.38 -2.83 -4.36
C TYR A 35 5.15 -3.55 -3.04
N VAL A 36 6.23 -4.04 -2.43
CA VAL A 36 6.17 -4.52 -1.05
C VAL A 36 5.91 -3.33 -0.13
N VAL A 37 4.87 -3.43 0.70
CA VAL A 37 4.47 -2.37 1.63
C VAL A 37 5.25 -2.49 2.93
N ASN A 38 6.02 -1.45 3.26
CA ASN A 38 6.68 -1.28 4.55
C ASN A 38 5.90 -0.23 5.36
N ASP A 39 5.28 -0.61 6.48
CA ASP A 39 4.50 0.32 7.31
C ASP A 39 5.39 1.21 8.20
N THR A 40 6.09 2.15 7.56
CA THR A 40 6.99 3.09 8.24
C THR A 40 6.26 4.23 8.96
N GLY A 41 4.99 4.46 8.63
CA GLY A 41 4.12 5.47 9.22
C GLY A 41 3.31 4.98 10.41
N GLY A 42 3.34 3.68 10.72
CA GLY A 42 2.57 3.08 11.81
C GLY A 42 1.06 3.08 11.55
N THR A 43 0.65 2.87 10.29
CA THR A 43 -0.76 2.92 9.88
C THR A 43 -1.55 1.67 10.24
N SER A 44 -0.90 0.60 10.71
CA SER A 44 -1.52 -0.70 11.00
C SER A 44 -2.19 -1.36 9.78
N VAL A 45 -1.66 -1.10 8.58
CA VAL A 45 -2.27 -1.53 7.31
C VAL A 45 -2.38 -3.06 7.20
N LEU A 46 -1.43 -3.80 7.78
CA LEU A 46 -1.44 -5.26 7.75
C LEU A 46 -2.61 -5.82 8.59
N GLN A 47 -2.85 -5.24 9.76
CA GLN A 47 -3.94 -5.63 10.65
C GLN A 47 -5.30 -5.30 10.01
N GLU A 48 -5.42 -4.10 9.42
CA GLU A 48 -6.64 -3.69 8.72
C GLU A 48 -6.92 -4.60 7.52
N ALA A 49 -5.91 -4.87 6.70
CA ALA A 49 -6.03 -5.79 5.57
C ALA A 49 -6.40 -7.21 6.02
N ALA A 50 -5.79 -7.74 7.08
CA ALA A 50 -6.12 -9.05 7.63
C ALA A 50 -7.59 -9.13 8.11
N SER A 51 -8.13 -8.04 8.66
CA SER A 51 -9.54 -7.97 9.08
C SER A 51 -10.53 -7.93 7.90
N LEU A 52 -10.10 -7.44 6.75
CA LEU A 52 -10.94 -7.23 5.57
C LEU A 52 -10.85 -8.36 4.54
N ALA A 53 -9.67 -8.97 4.35
CA ALA A 53 -9.37 -9.87 3.23
C ALA A 53 -10.27 -11.12 3.14
N GLY A 54 -10.84 -11.59 4.26
CA GLY A 54 -11.75 -12.74 4.27
C GLY A 54 -11.20 -13.93 3.47
N GLN A 55 -12.07 -14.62 2.70
CA GLN A 55 -11.65 -15.71 1.80
C GLN A 55 -11.23 -15.25 0.39
N GLN A 56 -11.53 -14.01 0.02
CA GLN A 56 -11.36 -13.52 -1.37
C GLN A 56 -10.05 -12.75 -1.62
N GLY A 57 -9.26 -12.48 -0.57
CA GLY A 57 -7.81 -12.21 -0.65
C GLY A 57 -7.36 -10.90 -1.31
N MET A 58 -8.23 -10.22 -2.06
CA MET A 58 -7.93 -8.99 -2.79
C MET A 58 -8.69 -7.80 -2.20
N LEU A 59 -7.94 -6.77 -1.83
CA LEU A 59 -8.45 -5.50 -1.31
C LEU A 59 -8.09 -4.37 -2.26
N PHE A 60 -8.78 -3.24 -2.15
CA PHE A 60 -8.34 -1.97 -2.71
C PHE A 60 -7.80 -1.07 -1.62
N ALA A 61 -6.73 -0.35 -1.94
CA ALA A 61 -6.12 0.61 -1.03
C ALA A 61 -5.87 1.95 -1.71
N ASP A 62 -6.01 3.01 -0.92
CA ASP A 62 -5.59 4.36 -1.25
C ASP A 62 -4.54 4.78 -0.22
N LEU A 63 -3.30 4.95 -0.67
CA LEU A 63 -2.16 5.12 0.21
C LEU A 63 -1.20 6.18 -0.29
N ARG A 64 -0.39 6.72 0.63
CA ARG A 64 0.71 7.63 0.33
C ARG A 64 1.99 7.16 0.99
N GLY A 65 3.05 7.12 0.19
CA GLY A 65 4.36 6.68 0.63
C GLY A 65 5.47 7.08 -0.32
N LYS A 66 6.69 6.68 0.02
CA LYS A 66 7.86 6.84 -0.84
C LYS A 66 8.06 5.56 -1.64
N PHE A 67 7.95 5.65 -2.96
CA PHE A 67 8.10 4.51 -3.85
C PHE A 67 9.56 4.39 -4.32
N SER A 68 10.10 3.19 -4.18
CA SER A 68 11.46 2.86 -4.63
C SER A 68 11.36 1.73 -5.66
N GLY A 69 11.87 1.98 -6.86
CA GLY A 69 11.96 0.96 -7.91
C GLY A 69 13.20 0.07 -7.74
N VAL A 70 13.20 -1.09 -8.40
CA VAL A 70 14.41 -1.89 -8.63
C VAL A 70 14.84 -1.73 -10.09
N ALA A 71 16.16 -1.59 -10.32
CA ALA A 71 16.74 -1.28 -11.62
C ALA A 71 16.49 -2.35 -12.72
N SER A 72 15.93 -3.52 -12.39
CA SER A 72 15.79 -4.64 -13.35
C SER A 72 14.64 -5.62 -13.03
N GLY A 73 13.62 -5.23 -12.27
CA GLY A 73 12.57 -6.15 -11.81
C GLY A 73 11.15 -5.57 -11.82
N THR A 74 10.15 -6.44 -11.70
CA THR A 74 8.72 -6.11 -11.64
C THR A 74 8.22 -5.75 -10.23
N GLN A 75 9.10 -5.79 -9.22
CA GLN A 75 8.76 -5.61 -7.82
C GLN A 75 9.61 -4.55 -7.14
N GLY A 76 8.99 -3.46 -6.67
CA GLY A 76 9.63 -2.41 -5.86
C GLY A 76 9.21 -2.47 -4.39
N SER A 77 9.43 -1.38 -3.66
CA SER A 77 8.89 -1.18 -2.32
C SER A 77 8.22 0.18 -2.17
N VAL A 78 7.30 0.26 -1.22
CA VAL A 78 6.71 1.52 -0.77
C VAL A 78 6.89 1.63 0.74
N ASP A 79 7.53 2.71 1.17
CA ASP A 79 7.55 3.10 2.57
C ASP A 79 6.26 3.89 2.84
N LEU A 80 5.27 3.18 3.38
CA LEU A 80 3.93 3.70 3.65
C LEU A 80 3.99 4.71 4.79
N GLN A 81 3.41 5.89 4.55
CA GLN A 81 3.37 6.99 5.50
C GLN A 81 1.94 7.36 5.90
N GLN A 82 0.98 7.18 4.99
CA GLN A 82 -0.43 7.46 5.24
C GLN A 82 -1.32 6.45 4.52
N LEU A 83 -2.29 5.92 5.24
CA LEU A 83 -3.35 5.06 4.73
C LEU A 83 -4.65 5.87 4.71
N TYR A 84 -5.24 6.06 3.53
CA TYR A 84 -6.50 6.79 3.39
C TYR A 84 -7.72 5.87 3.44
N ARG A 85 -7.60 4.68 2.85
CA ARG A 85 -8.67 3.69 2.77
C ARG A 85 -8.10 2.31 2.47
N VAL A 86 -8.69 1.30 3.08
CA VAL A 86 -8.61 -0.11 2.66
C VAL A 86 -10.02 -0.65 2.61
N GLU A 87 -10.39 -1.30 1.51
CA GLU A 87 -11.73 -1.83 1.32
C GLU A 87 -11.71 -3.14 0.55
N ARG A 88 -12.77 -3.94 0.70
CA ARG A 88 -12.92 -5.17 -0.08
C ARG A 88 -13.15 -4.80 -1.53
N SER A 89 -12.54 -5.57 -2.44
CA SER A 89 -12.89 -5.49 -3.85
C SER A 89 -14.34 -5.98 -4.02
N THR A 90 -15.26 -5.05 -4.27
CA THR A 90 -16.64 -5.37 -4.62
C THR A 90 -16.67 -5.69 -6.11
N SER A 91 -16.56 -6.96 -6.46
CA SER A 91 -16.94 -7.42 -7.80
C SER A 91 -18.45 -7.51 -7.93
#